data_AF-A0A7G3G9E1-F1
#
_entry.id   AF-A0A7G3G9E1-F1
#
_cell.length_a   1.000
_cell.length_b   1.000
_cell.length_c   1.000
_cell.angle_alpha   90.00
_cell.angle_beta   90.00
_cell.angle_gamma   90.00
#
_symmetry.space_group_name_H-M   'P 1'
#
loop_
_entity.id
_entity.type
_entity.pdbx_description
1 polymer ?
#
loop_
_entity_poly.entity_id
_entity_poly.type
_entity_poly.pdbx_seq_one_letter_code
_entity_poly.pdbx_strand_id
1 'polypeptide(L)'
;MFTYPIDANYAKSKELKIGDLLAISDTRFPLIEQGIQKDGLMHRSIYPIDISSATDLSGKTLSDKRDLQFGAAADLANIQMVKRTKLFDYDALSGGFGYLAEKPVQGQA
;
A
#
# COMPACT_ATOMS: atom_id res chain seq x y z
N MET A 1 1.80 -16.01 -0.13
CA MET A 1 0.84 -14.89 -0.36
C MET A 1 0.52 -14.25 0.98
N PHE A 2 0.35 -12.93 1.10
CA PHE A 2 0.10 -12.27 2.40
C PHE A 2 -1.11 -11.33 2.34
N THR A 3 -1.79 -11.12 3.47
CA THR A 3 -2.87 -10.13 3.59
C THR A 3 -2.32 -8.73 3.85
N TYR A 4 -2.87 -7.75 3.16
CA TYR A 4 -2.42 -6.35 3.23
C TYR A 4 -3.50 -5.46 3.86
N PRO A 5 -3.17 -4.64 4.89
CA PRO A 5 -4.13 -3.72 5.48
C PRO A 5 -4.34 -2.49 4.59
N ILE A 6 -5.59 -2.18 4.28
CA ILE A 6 -5.99 -0.98 3.54
C ILE A 6 -6.36 0.13 4.54
N ASP A 7 -5.95 1.37 4.24
CA ASP A 7 -6.32 2.53 5.03
C ASP A 7 -7.82 2.84 4.98
N ALA A 8 -8.45 3.09 6.13
CA ALA A 8 -9.86 3.44 6.20
C ALA A 8 -10.15 4.87 5.69
N ASN A 9 -9.13 5.67 5.39
CA ASN A 9 -9.28 7.01 4.81
C ASN A 9 -9.58 7.00 3.31
N TYR A 10 -9.42 5.87 2.61
CA TYR A 10 -9.91 5.73 1.25
C TYR A 10 -11.44 5.66 1.24
N ALA A 11 -12.08 6.51 0.43
CA ALA A 11 -13.54 6.57 0.37
C ALA A 11 -14.17 5.27 -0.14
N LYS A 12 -13.48 4.58 -1.06
CA LYS A 12 -13.82 3.25 -1.58
C LYS A 12 -12.53 2.50 -1.85
N SER A 13 -12.52 1.18 -1.68
CA SER A 13 -11.33 0.36 -1.95
C SER A 13 -10.83 0.49 -3.39
N LYS A 14 -11.71 0.78 -4.36
CA LYS A 14 -11.35 0.98 -5.77
C LYS A 14 -10.52 2.24 -6.04
N GLU A 15 -10.52 3.21 -5.12
CA GLU A 15 -9.75 4.44 -5.27
C GLU A 15 -8.28 4.21 -4.97
N LEU A 16 -7.97 3.18 -4.17
CA LEU A 16 -6.60 2.78 -3.85
C LEU A 16 -6.00 1.98 -5.02
N LYS A 17 -4.80 2.39 -5.40
CA LYS A 17 -3.90 1.67 -6.30
C LYS A 17 -2.60 1.40 -5.56
N ILE A 18 -2.19 0.14 -5.60
CA ILE A 18 -0.89 -0.32 -5.09
C ILE A 18 0.06 -0.32 -6.28
N GLY A 19 1.16 0.40 -6.15
CA GLY A 19 2.22 0.47 -7.17
C GLY A 19 3.27 -0.62 -7.00
N ASP A 20 4.43 -0.38 -7.58
CA ASP A 20 5.55 -1.31 -7.55
C ASP A 20 6.10 -1.50 -6.12
N LEU A 21 6.71 -2.67 -5.93
CA LEU A 21 7.44 -3.05 -4.72
C LEU A 21 8.92 -3.15 -5.05
N LEU A 22 9.76 -2.65 -4.15
CA LEU A 22 11.20 -2.87 -4.15
C LEU A 22 11.58 -3.62 -2.87
N ALA A 23 12.57 -4.51 -2.91
CA ALA A 23 13.07 -5.16 -1.69
C ALA A 23 14.18 -4.32 -1.05
N ILE A 24 14.05 -4.02 0.25
CA ILE A 24 15.14 -3.52 1.09
C ILE A 24 15.83 -4.69 1.80
N SER A 25 15.06 -5.72 2.13
CA SER A 25 15.52 -6.98 2.73
C SER A 25 14.50 -8.07 2.43
N ASP A 26 14.79 -9.31 2.84
CA ASP A 26 13.90 -10.47 2.63
C ASP A 26 12.46 -10.26 3.15
N THR A 27 12.28 -9.43 4.18
CA THR A 27 10.96 -9.19 4.77
C THR A 27 10.47 -7.75 4.68
N ARG A 28 11.23 -6.82 4.10
CA ARG A 28 10.88 -5.39 4.10
C ARG A 28 10.90 -4.78 2.72
N PHE A 29 9.81 -4.08 2.40
CA PHE A 29 9.58 -3.51 1.09
C PHE A 29 8.98 -2.10 1.23
N PRO A 30 9.50 -1.06 0.58
CA PRO A 30 8.74 0.16 0.35
C PRO A 30 7.64 -0.13 -0.65
N LEU A 31 6.44 0.34 -0.32
CA LEU A 31 5.28 0.28 -1.18
C LEU A 31 4.77 1.68 -1.43
N ILE A 32 4.46 1.98 -2.69
CA ILE A 32 3.80 3.22 -3.06
C ILE A 32 2.30 2.93 -3.19
N GLU A 33 1.50 3.72 -2.50
CA GLU A 33 0.07 3.77 -2.68
C GLU A 33 -0.33 5.10 -3.33
N GLN A 34 -1.29 5.02 -4.25
CA GLN A 34 -1.93 6.20 -4.80
C GLN A 34 -3.45 6.04 -4.72
N GLY A 35 -4.16 7.06 -4.25
CA GLY A 35 -5.62 7.03 -4.33
C GLY A 35 -6.29 8.28 -3.78
N ILE A 36 -7.57 8.43 -4.14
CA ILE A 36 -8.42 9.51 -3.64
C ILE A 36 -8.91 9.15 -2.24
N GLN A 37 -8.59 10.00 -1.27
CA GLN A 37 -9.05 9.84 0.11
C GLN A 37 -10.38 10.58 0.34
N LYS A 38 -10.90 10.49 1.56
CA LYS A 38 -12.17 11.12 1.97
C LYS A 38 -12.18 12.65 1.85
N ASP A 39 -11.02 13.30 1.82
CA ASP A 39 -10.90 14.74 1.56
C ASP A 39 -11.07 15.11 0.08
N GLY A 40 -11.20 14.11 -0.80
CA GLY A 40 -11.35 14.31 -2.25
C GLY A 40 -10.04 14.59 -2.97
N LEU A 41 -8.90 14.59 -2.27
CA LEU A 41 -7.59 14.81 -2.86
C LEU A 41 -6.94 13.49 -3.27
N MET A 42 -6.10 13.55 -4.30
CA MET A 42 -5.22 12.45 -4.66
C MET A 42 -4.05 12.42 -3.68
N HIS A 43 -3.83 11.29 -3.02
CA HIS A 43 -2.66 11.08 -2.17
C HIS A 43 -1.69 10.12 -2.82
N ARG A 44 -0.39 10.41 -2.71
CA ARG A 44 0.70 9.49 -3.04
C ARG A 44 1.55 9.28 -1.81
N SER A 45 1.41 8.11 -1.21
CA SER A 45 2.02 7.80 0.07
C SER A 45 3.00 6.64 -0.07
N ILE A 46 4.10 6.70 0.68
CA ILE A 46 5.07 5.62 0.79
C ILE A 46 4.88 4.93 2.13
N TYR A 47 4.72 3.61 2.07
CA TYR A 47 4.57 2.74 3.22
C TYR A 47 5.66 1.66 3.19
N PRO A 48 6.65 1.72 4.08
CA PRO A 48 7.42 0.56 4.43
C PRO A 48 6.49 -0.51 5.00
N ILE A 49 6.54 -1.69 4.37
CA ILE A 49 5.82 -2.87 4.81
C ILE A 49 6.81 -3.91 5.34
N ASP A 50 6.43 -4.63 6.38
CA ASP A 50 7.20 -5.71 6.98
C ASP A 50 6.35 -6.99 7.07
N ILE A 51 6.79 -8.04 6.40
CA ILE A 51 6.09 -9.33 6.32
C ILE A 51 6.58 -10.34 7.37
N SER A 52 7.58 -10.00 8.20
CA SER A 52 8.23 -10.95 9.12
C SER A 52 7.28 -11.61 10.13
N SER A 53 6.24 -10.91 10.55
CA SER A 53 5.19 -11.43 11.45
C SER A 53 3.90 -11.78 10.72
N ALA A 54 3.84 -11.63 9.39
CA ALA A 54 2.63 -11.86 8.62
C ALA A 54 2.41 -13.37 8.43
N THR A 55 1.14 -13.79 8.41
CA THR A 55 0.81 -15.18 8.12
C THR A 55 0.95 -15.45 6.61
N ASP A 56 1.83 -16.38 6.22
CA ASP A 56 1.87 -16.84 4.83
C ASP A 56 0.62 -17.65 4.51
N LEU A 57 -0.11 -17.22 3.49
CA LEU A 57 -1.34 -17.81 3.00
C LEU A 57 -1.14 -18.87 1.92
N SER A 58 0.11 -19.17 1.55
CA SER A 58 0.40 -20.18 0.53
C SER A 58 -0.23 -21.52 0.90
N GLY A 59 -1.14 -22.02 0.07
CA GLY A 59 -1.86 -23.28 0.29
C GLY A 59 -2.92 -23.27 1.41
N LYS A 60 -3.23 -22.11 2.01
CA LYS A 60 -4.30 -21.99 3.02
C LYS A 60 -5.66 -21.81 2.34
N THR A 61 -6.66 -22.49 2.88
CA THR A 61 -8.06 -22.41 2.43
C THR A 61 -8.99 -22.32 3.63
N LEU A 62 -10.25 -21.98 3.37
CA LEU A 62 -11.32 -22.09 4.35
C LEU A 62 -11.60 -23.56 4.68
N SER A 63 -12.36 -23.82 5.75
CA SER A 63 -12.76 -25.17 6.16
C SER A 63 -13.55 -25.92 5.08
N ASP A 64 -14.28 -25.20 4.24
CA ASP A 64 -15.03 -25.71 3.08
C ASP A 64 -14.19 -25.78 1.79
N LYS A 65 -12.88 -25.55 1.89
CA LYS A 65 -11.88 -25.56 0.81
C LYS A 65 -11.97 -24.42 -0.21
N ARG A 66 -12.82 -23.41 0.00
CA ARG A 66 -12.79 -22.19 -0.83
C ARG A 66 -11.58 -21.33 -0.48
N ASP A 67 -11.26 -20.40 -1.38
CA ASP A 67 -10.22 -19.41 -1.15
C ASP A 67 -10.56 -18.48 0.02
N LEU A 68 -9.54 -18.04 0.75
CA LEU A 68 -9.70 -17.17 1.92
C LEU A 68 -10.43 -15.84 1.63
N GLN A 69 -10.40 -15.36 0.38
CA GLN A 69 -11.10 -14.14 -0.05
C GLN A 69 -12.63 -14.24 0.06
N PHE A 70 -13.18 -15.45 0.18
CA PHE A 70 -14.62 -15.69 0.35
C PHE A 70 -15.02 -15.91 1.82
N GLY A 71 -14.06 -15.83 2.75
CA GLY A 71 -14.27 -16.05 4.18
C GLY A 71 -14.92 -14.85 4.86
N ALA A 72 -15.69 -15.11 5.91
CA ALA A 72 -16.16 -14.06 6.81
C ALA A 72 -15.04 -13.64 7.79
N ALA A 73 -15.21 -12.53 8.49
CA ALA A 73 -14.22 -12.03 9.44
C ALA A 73 -13.84 -13.08 10.53
N ALA A 74 -14.79 -13.90 10.95
CA ALA A 74 -14.55 -14.97 11.93
C ALA A 74 -13.61 -16.07 11.39
N ASP A 75 -13.69 -16.39 10.10
CA ASP A 75 -12.84 -17.41 9.46
C ASP A 75 -11.39 -16.94 9.33
N LEU A 76 -11.17 -15.62 9.37
CA LEU A 76 -9.88 -14.97 9.17
C LEU A 76 -9.24 -14.47 10.46
N ALA A 77 -9.85 -14.74 11.63
CA ALA A 77 -9.44 -14.18 12.92
C ALA A 77 -7.98 -14.49 13.33
N ASN A 78 -7.43 -15.61 12.85
CA ASN A 78 -6.05 -16.04 13.14
C ASN A 78 -5.04 -15.65 12.05
N ILE A 79 -5.45 -14.86 11.05
CA ILE A 79 -4.56 -14.39 9.99
C ILE A 79 -3.97 -13.04 10.39
N GLN A 80 -2.66 -13.01 10.58
CA GLN A 80 -1.95 -11.77 10.84
C GLN A 80 -1.59 -11.07 9.52
N MET A 81 -2.07 -9.83 9.37
CA MET A 81 -1.75 -8.97 8.23
C MET A 81 -0.30 -8.48 8.26
N VAL A 82 0.19 -8.11 7.08
CA VAL A 82 1.45 -7.40 6.91
C VAL A 82 1.46 -6.14 7.75
N LYS A 83 2.58 -5.87 8.43
CA LYS A 83 2.75 -4.62 9.17
C LYS A 83 3.02 -3.50 8.18
N ARG A 84 2.21 -2.44 8.22
CA ARG A 84 2.32 -1.25 7.37
C ARG A 84 2.61 -0.03 8.24
N THR A 85 3.52 0.85 7.85
CA THR A 85 3.82 2.10 8.57
C THR A 85 3.80 3.25 7.59
N LYS A 86 3.06 4.33 7.88
CA LYS A 86 3.07 5.54 7.02
C LYS A 86 4.41 6.24 7.21
N LEU A 87 5.23 6.25 6.16
CA LEU A 87 6.49 7.00 6.17
C LEU A 87 6.26 8.41 5.62
N PHE A 88 5.52 8.50 4.53
CA PHE A 88 5.45 9.72 3.74
C PHE A 88 4.14 9.84 2.97
N ASP A 89 3.69 11.09 2.76
CA ASP A 89 2.59 11.45 1.88
C ASP A 89 2.95 12.73 1.13
N TYR A 90 3.08 12.63 -0.19
CA TYR A 90 3.54 13.72 -1.04
C TYR A 90 2.63 14.93 -0.99
N ASP A 91 1.33 14.69 -1.08
CA ASP A 91 0.34 15.75 -1.20
C ASP A 91 0.05 16.40 0.17
N ALA A 92 0.51 15.79 1.27
CA ALA A 92 0.48 16.37 2.62
C ALA A 92 1.62 17.39 2.87
N LEU A 93 2.65 17.44 2.02
CA LEU A 93 3.68 18.47 2.08
C LEU A 93 3.25 19.70 1.26
N SER A 94 2.74 20.73 1.93
CA SER A 94 2.52 22.04 1.31
C SER A 94 3.85 22.65 0.84
N GLY A 95 4.18 22.49 -0.45
CA GLY A 95 5.40 23.01 -1.07
C GLY A 95 6.38 21.96 -1.62
N GLY A 96 6.02 20.67 -1.54
CA GLY A 96 6.90 19.57 -1.95
C GLY A 96 8.20 19.53 -1.13
N PHE A 97 9.23 18.86 -1.65
CA PHE A 97 10.55 18.78 -1.00
C PHE A 97 11.50 19.92 -1.41
N GLY A 98 11.00 20.96 -2.08
CA GLY A 98 11.83 22.03 -2.64
C GLY A 98 12.63 21.64 -3.89
N TYR A 99 12.43 20.42 -4.44
CA TYR A 99 12.99 20.05 -5.74
C TYR A 99 12.21 20.74 -6.86
N LEU A 100 12.90 21.61 -7.60
CA LEU A 100 12.38 22.12 -8.86
C LEU A 100 12.65 21.06 -9.93
N ALA A 101 11.63 20.70 -10.71
CA ALA A 101 11.87 19.97 -11.95
C ALA A 101 12.86 20.80 -12.78
N GLU A 102 13.94 20.17 -13.25
CA GLU A 102 14.78 20.78 -14.28
C GLU A 102 13.85 21.19 -15.42
N LYS A 103 13.76 22.49 -15.69
CA LYS A 103 13.08 22.94 -16.91
C LYS A 103 13.89 22.35 -18.06
N PRO A 104 13.29 21.60 -19.00
CA PRO A 104 13.98 21.31 -20.24
C PRO A 104 14.43 22.65 -20.80
N VAL A 105 15.72 22.79 -21.10
CA VAL A 105 16.27 24.01 -21.69
C VAL A 105 15.52 24.22 -23.00
N GLN A 106 14.53 25.11 -22.99
CA GLN A 106 13.92 25.61 -24.22
C GLN A 106 14.90 26.60 -24.84
N GLY A 107 15.60 26.13 -25.87
CA GLY A 107 16.52 26.90 -26.72
C GLY A 107 17.82 26.13 -26.92
N GLN A 108 18.37 25.95 -28.11
CA GLN A 108 18.26 26.71 -29.35
C GLN A 108 18.49 25.74 -30.52
N ALA A 109 17.65 25.82 -31.55
CA ALA A 109 17.96 25.33 -32.90
C ALA A 109 17.99 26.54 -33.83
#